data_AF-A0A6A6XS91-F1
#
_entry.id   AF-A0A6A6XS91-F1
#
_cell.length_a   1.000
_cell.length_b   1.000
_cell.length_c   1.000
_cell.angle_alpha   90.00
_cell.angle_beta   90.00
_cell.angle_gamma   90.00
#
_symmetry.space_group_name_H-M   'P 1'
#
loop_
_entity.id
_entity.type
_entity.pdbx_description
1 polymer ?
#
loop_
_entity_poly.entity_id
_entity_poly.type
_entity_poly.pdbx_seq_one_letter_code
_entity_poly.pdbx_strand_id
1 'polypeptide(L)'
;MSRTVTYVKALVGGAVLCIGGPALVMYVSPSEEEIFKKYNPDLQKRSLAEREQKQKDFDEFVTNLKQASKSDKPIWAELKAMERRRADSATQQLRNEQAALAADAEKRRAEIRSSAK
;
A
#
# COMPACT_ATOMS: atom_id res chain seq x y z
N MET A 1 50.15 -9.14 24.10
CA MET A 1 48.96 -9.79 23.50
C MET A 1 49.26 -10.04 22.02
N SER A 2 49.16 -11.28 21.54
CA SER A 2 49.44 -11.59 20.12
C SER A 2 48.42 -10.92 19.21
N ARG A 3 48.84 -10.46 18.02
CA ARG A 3 47.98 -9.83 17.01
C ARG A 3 46.74 -10.69 16.70
N THR A 4 46.92 -12.01 16.63
CA THR A 4 45.82 -12.97 16.42
C THR A 4 44.74 -12.88 17.49
N VAL A 5 45.13 -12.75 18.76
CA VAL A 5 44.19 -12.63 19.89
C VAL A 5 43.40 -11.32 19.79
N THR A 6 44.04 -10.23 19.38
CA THR A 6 43.38 -8.94 19.17
C THR A 6 42.34 -9.00 18.06
N TYR A 7 42.66 -9.61 16.91
CA TYR A 7 41.71 -9.75 15.80
C TYR A 7 40.54 -10.67 16.14
N VAL A 8 40.78 -11.79 16.82
CA VAL A 8 39.72 -12.69 17.28
C VAL A 8 38.78 -11.96 18.24
N LYS A 9 39.32 -11.22 19.23
CA LYS A 9 38.50 -10.42 20.15
C LYS A 9 37.67 -9.36 19.42
N ALA A 10 38.25 -8.68 18.44
CA ALA A 10 37.56 -7.67 17.65
C ALA A 10 36.42 -8.28 16.80
N LEU A 11 36.66 -9.42 16.15
CA LEU A 11 35.64 -10.15 15.38
C LEU A 11 34.49 -10.63 16.26
N VAL A 12 34.80 -11.22 17.41
CA VAL A 12 33.78 -11.69 18.36
C VAL A 12 32.96 -10.52 18.89
N GLY A 13 33.60 -9.42 19.30
CA GLY A 13 32.90 -8.21 19.74
C GLY A 13 32.01 -7.61 18.65
N GLY A 14 32.52 -7.53 17.42
CA GLY A 14 31.76 -7.06 16.26
C GLY A 14 30.56 -7.95 15.95
N ALA A 15 30.72 -9.28 15.97
CA ALA A 15 29.63 -10.22 15.73
C ALA A 15 28.55 -10.12 16.83
N VAL A 16 28.94 -10.00 18.10
CA VAL A 16 28.00 -9.81 19.21
C VAL A 16 27.20 -8.52 19.05
N LEU A 17 27.80 -7.43 18.59
CA LEU A 17 27.06 -6.18 18.37
C LEU A 17 26.13 -6.27 17.15
N CYS A 18 26.63 -6.78 16.02
CA CYS A 18 25.88 -6.87 14.77
C CYS A 18 24.70 -7.86 14.85
N ILE A 19 24.84 -8.94 15.64
CA ILE A 19 23.78 -9.96 15.80
C ILE A 19 22.97 -9.69 17.07
N GLY A 20 23.65 -9.41 18.18
CA GLY A 20 23.01 -9.22 19.48
C GLY A 20 22.15 -7.96 19.56
N GLY A 21 22.52 -6.89 18.85
CA GLY A 21 21.68 -5.69 18.75
C GLY A 21 20.30 -5.99 18.14
N PRO A 22 20.24 -6.47 16.88
CA PRO A 22 18.97 -6.88 16.27
C PRO A 22 18.24 -7.97 17.04
N ALA A 23 18.94 -8.96 17.59
CA ALA A 23 18.33 -10.02 18.39
C ALA A 23 17.65 -9.49 19.66
N LEU A 24 18.29 -8.56 20.37
CA LEU A 24 17.71 -7.92 21.55
C LEU A 24 16.48 -7.09 21.19
N VAL A 25 16.53 -6.33 20.09
CA VAL A 25 15.37 -5.57 19.60
C VAL A 25 14.21 -6.51 19.28
N MET A 26 14.46 -7.60 18.54
CA MET A 26 13.41 -8.59 18.23
C MET A 26 12.84 -9.27 19.48
N TYR A 27 13.67 -9.49 20.50
CA TYR A 27 13.24 -10.10 21.76
C TYR A 27 12.34 -9.19 22.60
N VAL A 28 12.63 -7.89 22.65
CA VAL A 28 11.89 -6.92 23.48
C VAL A 28 10.69 -6.34 22.74
N SER A 29 10.76 -6.26 21.40
CA SER A 29 9.67 -5.71 20.59
C SER A 29 8.45 -6.64 20.68
N PRO A 30 7.29 -6.13 21.14
CA PRO A 30 6.10 -6.95 21.27
C PRO A 30 5.60 -7.40 19.89
N SER A 31 5.04 -8.61 19.84
CA SER A 31 4.43 -9.12 18.61
C SER A 31 3.12 -8.39 18.28
N GLU A 32 2.70 -8.44 17.01
CA GLU A 32 1.43 -7.84 16.57
C GLU A 32 0.23 -8.36 17.37
N GLU A 33 0.24 -9.64 17.76
CA GLU A 33 -0.82 -10.25 18.55
C GLU A 33 -0.87 -9.73 19.99
N GLU A 34 0.29 -9.49 20.60
CA GLU A 34 0.39 -8.90 21.94
C GLU A 34 -0.06 -7.43 21.93
N ILE A 35 0.24 -6.70 20.87
CA ILE A 35 -0.24 -5.34 20.65
C ILE A 35 -1.76 -5.35 20.47
N PHE A 36 -2.29 -6.27 19.65
CA PHE A 36 -3.72 -6.40 19.40
C PHE A 36 -4.51 -6.69 20.68
N LYS A 37 -3.99 -7.57 21.55
CA LYS A 37 -4.61 -7.88 22.86
C LYS A 37 -4.70 -6.66 23.79
N LYS A 38 -3.80 -5.68 23.64
CA LYS A 38 -3.80 -4.44 24.42
C LYS A 38 -4.79 -3.39 23.90
N TYR A 39 -5.37 -3.58 22.72
CA TYR A 39 -6.36 -2.65 22.16
C TYR A 39 -7.70 -2.73 22.89
N ASN A 40 -8.41 -1.61 22.91
CA ASN A 40 -9.81 -1.53 23.33
C ASN A 40 -10.69 -2.43 22.41
N PRO A 41 -11.69 -3.17 22.92
CA PRO A 41 -12.57 -4.05 22.13
C PRO A 41 -13.10 -3.46 20.80
N ASP A 42 -13.40 -2.16 20.75
CA ASP A 42 -13.87 -1.54 19.50
C ASP A 42 -12.76 -1.44 18.44
N LEU A 43 -11.53 -1.16 18.86
CA LEU A 43 -10.36 -1.13 17.97
C LEU A 43 -9.97 -2.53 17.50
N GLN A 44 -10.16 -3.55 18.35
CA GLN A 44 -9.95 -4.95 17.95
C GLN A 44 -10.89 -5.35 16.81
N LYS A 45 -12.19 -5.04 16.93
CA LYS A 45 -13.18 -5.31 15.88
C LYS A 45 -12.84 -4.59 14.58
N ARG A 46 -12.49 -3.30 14.67
CA ARG A 46 -12.10 -2.51 13.49
C ARG A 46 -10.84 -3.05 12.83
N SER A 47 -9.82 -3.39 13.61
CA SER A 47 -8.57 -3.93 13.07
C SER A 47 -8.77 -5.30 12.42
N LEU A 48 -9.72 -6.12 12.88
CA LEU A 48 -10.08 -7.37 12.22
C LEU A 48 -10.83 -7.13 10.90
N ALA A 49 -11.79 -6.19 10.89
CA ALA A 49 -12.55 -5.84 9.70
C ALA A 49 -11.68 -5.19 8.61
N GLU A 50 -10.77 -4.30 9.00
CA GLU A 50 -9.88 -3.57 8.09
C GLU A 50 -8.63 -4.36 7.69
N ARG A 51 -8.39 -5.57 8.25
CA ARG A 51 -7.14 -6.32 8.04
C ARG A 51 -6.88 -6.61 6.56
N GLU A 52 -7.89 -7.11 5.86
CA GLU A 52 -7.78 -7.42 4.44
C GLU A 52 -7.56 -6.16 3.61
N GLN A 53 -8.27 -5.08 3.93
CA GLN A 53 -8.08 -3.78 3.27
C GLN A 53 -6.66 -3.27 3.46
N LYS A 54 -6.12 -3.30 4.68
CA LYS A 54 -4.74 -2.87 4.97
C LYS A 54 -3.70 -3.70 4.22
N GLN A 55 -3.92 -4.99 4.05
CA GLN A 55 -3.04 -5.85 3.24
C GLN A 55 -3.07 -5.43 1.77
N LYS A 56 -4.27 -5.21 1.21
CA LYS A 56 -4.43 -4.74 -0.17
C LYS A 56 -3.79 -3.37 -0.38
N ASP A 57 -4.03 -2.44 0.54
CA ASP A 57 -3.46 -1.08 0.48
C ASP A 57 -1.92 -1.12 0.54
N PHE A 58 -1.36 -2.01 1.37
CA PHE A 58 0.08 -2.22 1.46
C PHE A 58 0.67 -2.82 0.17
N ASP A 59 0.03 -3.85 -0.39
CA ASP A 59 0.47 -4.47 -1.64
C ASP A 59 0.39 -3.48 -2.81
N GLU A 60 -0.67 -2.67 -2.86
CA GLU A 60 -0.82 -1.60 -3.85
C GLU A 60 0.27 -0.54 -3.68
N PHE A 61 0.53 -0.11 -2.45
CA PHE A 61 1.58 0.85 -2.13
C PHE A 61 2.96 0.37 -2.60
N VAL A 62 3.33 -0.88 -2.26
CA VAL A 62 4.60 -1.48 -2.69
C VAL A 62 4.66 -1.60 -4.21
N THR A 63 3.55 -1.94 -4.86
CA THR A 63 3.45 -2.00 -6.32
C THR A 63 3.68 -0.63 -6.96
N ASN A 64 3.04 0.41 -6.44
CA ASN A 64 3.20 1.79 -6.90
C ASN A 64 4.64 2.28 -6.70
N LEU A 65 5.27 1.95 -5.57
CA LEU A 65 6.68 2.27 -5.32
C LEU A 65 7.61 1.59 -6.32
N LYS A 66 7.41 0.29 -6.60
CA LYS A 66 8.18 -0.46 -7.60
C LYS A 66 7.99 0.10 -9.01
N GLN A 67 6.83 0.67 -9.32
CA GLN A 67 6.59 1.35 -10.59
C GLN A 67 7.30 2.70 -10.63
N ALA A 68 7.19 3.50 -9.57
CA ALA A 68 7.84 4.80 -9.44
C ALA A 68 9.36 4.70 -9.48
N SER A 69 9.95 3.66 -8.88
CA SER A 69 11.40 3.46 -8.83
C SER A 69 12.02 3.14 -10.20
N LYS A 70 11.21 2.82 -11.22
CA LYS A 70 11.68 2.61 -12.59
C LYS A 70 11.86 3.92 -13.36
N SER A 71 11.35 5.03 -12.83
CA SER A 71 11.50 6.35 -13.42
C SER A 71 12.81 6.98 -12.97
N ASP A 72 13.48 7.71 -13.86
CA ASP A 72 14.66 8.52 -13.52
C ASP A 72 14.32 9.76 -12.68
N LYS A 73 13.02 10.02 -12.47
CA LYS A 73 12.52 11.13 -11.66
C LYS A 73 12.49 10.74 -10.18
N PRO A 74 12.56 11.72 -9.26
CA PRO A 74 12.41 11.41 -7.85
C PRO A 74 11.03 10.79 -7.58
N ILE A 75 11.01 9.75 -6.73
CA ILE A 75 9.83 8.89 -6.47
C ILE A 75 8.57 9.71 -6.15
N TRP A 76 8.70 10.77 -5.35
CA TRP A 76 7.56 11.63 -4.97
C TRP A 76 6.93 12.35 -6.17
N ALA A 77 7.73 12.73 -7.18
CA ALA A 77 7.23 13.40 -8.37
C ALA A 77 6.49 12.43 -9.29
N GLU A 78 7.00 11.20 -9.42
CA GLU A 78 6.34 10.15 -10.21
C GLU A 78 5.04 9.67 -9.54
N LEU A 79 5.04 9.48 -8.21
CA LEU A 79 3.81 9.15 -7.45
C LEU A 79 2.73 10.22 -7.66
N LYS A 80 3.09 11.50 -7.54
CA LYS A 80 2.15 12.62 -7.78
C LYS A 80 1.64 12.63 -9.24
N ALA A 81 2.48 12.27 -10.21
CA ALA A 81 2.06 12.16 -11.59
C ALA A 81 1.10 10.97 -11.81
N MET A 82 1.37 9.83 -11.17
CA MET A 82 0.49 8.66 -11.22
C MET A 82 -0.88 8.94 -10.57
N GLU A 83 -0.92 9.63 -9.43
CA GLU A 83 -2.17 10.08 -8.80
C GLU A 83 -2.98 11.00 -9.72
N ARG A 84 -2.33 11.97 -10.37
CA ARG A 84 -3.00 12.84 -11.37
C ARG A 84 -3.59 12.02 -12.52
N ARG A 85 -2.82 11.10 -13.09
CA ARG A 85 -3.29 10.21 -14.17
C ARG A 85 -4.50 9.39 -13.74
N ARG A 86 -4.50 8.87 -12.50
CA ARG A 86 -5.65 8.13 -11.94
C ARG A 86 -6.88 9.04 -11.81
N ALA A 87 -6.73 10.23 -11.25
CA ALA A 87 -7.83 11.19 -11.10
C ALA A 87 -8.43 11.62 -12.46
N ASP A 88 -7.57 11.89 -13.45
CA ASP A 88 -7.98 12.24 -14.81
C ASP A 88 -8.74 11.08 -15.47
N SER A 89 -8.23 9.85 -15.33
CA SER A 89 -8.88 8.65 -15.86
C SER A 89 -10.25 8.38 -15.22
N ALA A 90 -10.37 8.56 -13.90
CA ALA A 90 -11.64 8.39 -13.18
C ALA A 90 -12.67 9.43 -13.63
N THR A 91 -12.25 10.69 -13.79
CA THR A 91 -13.12 11.76 -14.29
C THR A 91 -13.59 11.46 -15.72
N GLN A 92 -12.69 10.98 -16.58
CA GLN A 92 -13.03 10.62 -17.95
C GLN A 92 -13.98 9.41 -18.01
N GLN A 93 -13.78 8.41 -17.16
CA GLN A 93 -14.68 7.25 -17.06
C GLN A 93 -16.10 7.68 -16.66
N LEU A 94 -16.24 8.53 -15.63
CA LEU A 94 -17.54 9.05 -15.20
C LEU A 94 -18.26 9.83 -16.33
N ARG A 95 -17.51 10.65 -17.08
CA ARG A 95 -18.07 11.38 -18.24
C ARG A 95 -18.55 10.43 -19.33
N ASN A 96 -17.76 9.41 -19.65
CA ASN A 96 -18.11 8.42 -20.66
C ASN A 96 -19.35 7.61 -20.25
N GLU A 97 -19.45 7.24 -18.97
CA GLU A 97 -20.61 6.52 -18.42
C GLU A 97 -21.89 7.38 -18.49
N GLN A 98 -21.80 8.66 -18.10
CA GLN A 98 -22.92 9.60 -18.24
C GLN A 98 -23.36 9.78 -19.70
N ALA A 99 -22.40 9.89 -20.63
CA ALA A 99 -22.70 9.99 -22.05
C ALA A 99 -23.38 8.73 -22.59
N ALA A 100 -22.94 7.53 -22.15
CA ALA A 100 -23.56 6.26 -22.53
C ALA A 100 -25.01 6.15 -22.02
N LEU A 101 -25.24 6.49 -20.74
CA LEU A 101 -26.59 6.50 -20.15
C LEU A 101 -27.53 7.48 -20.85
N ALA A 102 -27.03 8.66 -21.23
CA ALA A 102 -27.80 9.65 -21.99
C ALA A 102 -28.18 9.12 -23.38
N ALA A 103 -27.23 8.50 -24.09
CA ALA A 103 -27.48 7.91 -25.40
C ALA A 103 -28.50 6.76 -25.33
N ASP A 104 -28.44 5.92 -24.30
CA ASP A 104 -29.40 4.83 -24.11
C ASP A 104 -30.80 5.35 -23.73
N ALA A 105 -30.88 6.43 -22.94
CA ALA A 105 -32.15 7.10 -22.64
C ALA A 105 -32.78 7.73 -23.90
N GLU A 106 -31.97 8.31 -24.79
CA GLU A 106 -32.43 8.86 -26.07
C GLU A 106 -32.95 7.76 -27.01
N LYS A 107 -32.24 6.63 -27.12
CA LYS A 107 -32.71 5.46 -27.89
C LYS A 107 -34.07 4.96 -27.40
N ARG A 108 -34.22 4.78 -26.07
CA ARG A 108 -35.50 4.37 -25.47
C ARG A 108 -36.61 5.37 -25.76
N ARG A 109 -36.33 6.67 -25.71
CA ARG A 109 -37.32 7.72 -26.06
C ARG A 109 -37.70 7.67 -27.54
N ALA A 110 -36.76 7.37 -28.43
CA ALA A 110 -37.02 7.23 -29.86
C ALA A 110 -37.87 5.99 -30.17
N GLU A 111 -37.59 4.85 -29.54
CA GLU A 111 -38.38 3.62 -29.64
C GLU A 111 -39.84 3.87 -29.21
N ILE A 112 -40.06 4.46 -28.03
CA ILE A 112 -41.41 4.80 -27.53
C ILE A 112 -42.15 5.73 -28.49
N ARG A 113 -41.46 6.72 -29.05
CA ARG A 113 -42.04 7.65 -30.03
C ARG A 113 -42.42 6.95 -31.32
N SER A 114 -41.63 5.96 -31.76
CA SER A 114 -41.89 5.20 -32.97
C SER A 114 -43.02 4.18 -32.81
N SER A 115 -43.22 3.62 -31.61
CA SER A 115 -44.30 2.67 -31.31
C SER A 115 -45.66 3.33 -31.02
N ALA A 116 -45.69 4.64 -30.79
CA ALA A 116 -46.90 5.41 -30.51
C ALA A 116 -47.54 6.01 -31.78
N LYS A 117 -47.04 5.65 -32.97
CA LYS A 117 -47.51 6.11 -34.28
C LYS A 117 -48.01 4.93 -35.09
#